data_AF-A0A3D2BIT0-F1
#
_entry.id   AF-A0A3D2BIT0-F1
#
_cell.length_a   1.000
_cell.length_b   1.000
_cell.length_c   1.000
_cell.angle_alpha   90.00
_cell.angle_beta   90.00
_cell.angle_gamma   90.00
#
_symmetry.space_group_name_H-M   'P 1'
#
loop_
_entity.id
_entity.type
_entity.pdbx_description
1 polymer ?
#
loop_
_entity_poly.entity_id
_entity_poly.type
_entity_poly.pdbx_seq_one_letter_code
_entity_poly.pdbx_strand_id
1 'polypeptide(L)'
;MSQKNQDNFYANFAPLNETVKQVTERIIARSQPTRHAYLQKIEAAKSQTVHRAQLACGNLAHGFAACQADDKNRLKNMVHNDIAIITSYNDMLSAHKPYEFYPQQIKAALHTVGAVGQVAGGVPAMCDGVTQGQDGMELSLLSRDVIAMSAAVGLSHNMFDGALYLGICDKIVPGLAMAALSFGHLPAIFVPAGPMTSGLPNKEKVRIRQLYAEGKLDRDALLEAESASYHSVGTCTFYGTANSNQMVMEMMGLHLPGASFVHPDTPLRDALTEAAAHQIVRLTENSGNYLPIGHLVDEKVIVNGIIALLSTGGSTNLTMHLVAMARAAGIIINWDDFSELSQVIPLIARIYPNGPADINQFQASGGIALIIRELLKKGLIHRDVNTVAGFGLERYTQEPWLNNGQLAWREGAISSLDKNVIADINTPFSPHGGTQVMQGNLGRAVMKTSAVPDENKIIEAPAVVFNSQHDITAKFEAGELNKDCVVVVRYQGPQANGMPELHKLMPPLGVLMDKGYKVALVTDGRLSGASGKVPAAIHVTPEAVNGGLLAKVSDGDIIRVNGKTGELTLLVDEQELNSRQEVSIDLSTNNIGCGRELFVNLRRHLSGAEQGACCIDF
;
A
#
# COMPACT_ATOMS: atom_id res chain seq x y z
N MET A 1 -17.50 16.76 25.37
CA MET A 1 -18.68 15.90 25.64
C MET A 1 -18.74 15.61 27.13
N SER A 2 -19.92 15.53 27.73
CA SER A 2 -20.05 15.11 29.13
C SER A 2 -19.65 13.64 29.29
N GLN A 3 -19.13 13.27 30.46
CA GLN A 3 -18.67 11.90 30.80
C GLN A 3 -19.77 10.84 30.55
N LYS A 4 -21.03 11.21 30.81
CA LYS A 4 -22.24 10.39 30.52
C LYS A 4 -22.48 10.11 29.04
N ASN A 5 -22.12 11.05 28.14
CA ASN A 5 -22.22 10.84 26.70
C ASN A 5 -21.06 10.01 26.15
N GLN A 6 -19.89 10.08 26.79
CA GLN A 6 -18.79 9.17 26.54
C GLN A 6 -19.22 7.73 26.88
N ASP A 7 -19.69 7.48 28.10
CA ASP A 7 -20.07 6.12 28.55
C ASP A 7 -21.15 5.46 27.67
N ASN A 8 -22.14 6.21 27.20
CA ASN A 8 -23.15 5.70 26.25
C ASN A 8 -22.60 5.43 24.84
N PHE A 9 -21.55 6.13 24.42
CA PHE A 9 -20.85 5.85 23.17
C PHE A 9 -19.93 4.63 23.31
N TYR A 10 -19.26 4.45 24.46
CA TYR A 10 -18.45 3.26 24.80
C TYR A 10 -19.29 1.98 24.91
N ALA A 11 -20.55 2.06 25.38
CA ALA A 11 -21.45 0.92 25.52
C ALA A 11 -21.88 0.26 24.19
N ASN A 12 -21.62 0.89 23.04
CA ASN A 12 -22.04 0.42 21.72
C ASN A 12 -20.99 -0.46 21.00
N PHE A 13 -19.81 -0.65 21.58
CA PHE A 13 -18.74 -1.44 20.95
C PHE A 13 -18.53 -2.76 21.68
N ALA A 14 -18.45 -3.84 20.91
CA ALA A 14 -18.06 -5.14 21.44
C ALA A 14 -16.62 -5.10 21.98
N PRO A 15 -16.28 -5.96 22.96
CA PRO A 15 -14.89 -6.18 23.35
C PRO A 15 -14.07 -6.63 22.13
N LEU A 16 -12.76 -6.36 22.18
CA LEU A 16 -11.84 -6.76 21.12
C LEU A 16 -11.94 -8.26 20.85
N ASN A 17 -12.05 -8.63 19.58
CA ASN A 17 -12.10 -10.01 19.14
C ASN A 17 -10.85 -10.77 19.61
N GLU A 18 -11.05 -11.99 20.10
CA GLU A 18 -10.00 -12.77 20.74
C GLU A 18 -8.86 -13.14 19.77
N THR A 19 -9.16 -13.46 18.50
CA THR A 19 -8.12 -13.72 17.50
C THR A 19 -7.32 -12.46 17.18
N VAL A 20 -7.99 -11.31 17.02
CA VAL A 20 -7.29 -10.02 16.81
C VAL A 20 -6.35 -9.72 17.98
N LYS A 21 -6.82 -9.95 19.21
CA LYS A 21 -6.03 -9.80 20.43
C LYS A 21 -4.82 -10.74 20.45
N GLN A 22 -5.01 -12.03 20.21
CA GLN A 22 -3.94 -13.05 20.22
C GLN A 22 -2.87 -12.79 19.16
N VAL A 23 -3.28 -12.44 17.93
CA VAL A 23 -2.35 -12.06 16.87
C VAL A 23 -1.54 -10.83 17.28
N THR A 24 -2.18 -9.83 17.87
CA THR A 24 -1.51 -8.62 18.36
C THR A 24 -0.50 -8.94 19.45
N GLU A 25 -0.88 -9.75 20.44
CA GLU A 25 0.02 -10.17 21.54
C GLU A 25 1.23 -10.94 21.01
N ARG A 26 1.03 -11.81 20.01
CA ARG A 26 2.13 -12.52 19.34
C ARG A 26 3.07 -11.58 18.58
N ILE A 27 2.52 -10.58 17.88
CA ILE A 27 3.33 -9.55 17.22
C ILE A 27 4.14 -8.76 18.25
N ILE A 28 3.52 -8.33 19.35
CA ILE A 28 4.22 -7.62 20.44
C ILE A 28 5.35 -8.48 21.01
N ALA A 29 5.07 -9.74 21.35
CA ALA A 29 6.08 -10.63 21.91
C ALA A 29 7.25 -10.87 20.96
N ARG A 30 6.97 -11.11 19.67
CA ARG A 30 8.00 -11.32 18.63
C ARG A 30 8.80 -10.05 18.35
N SER A 31 8.18 -8.89 18.46
CA SER A 31 8.79 -7.58 18.18
C SER A 31 9.52 -6.99 19.37
N GLN A 32 9.36 -7.53 20.59
CA GLN A 32 9.83 -6.89 21.82
C GLN A 32 11.30 -6.42 21.73
N PRO A 33 12.27 -7.23 21.23
CA PRO A 33 13.67 -6.80 21.20
C PRO A 33 13.90 -5.66 20.19
N THR A 34 13.37 -5.79 18.98
CA THR A 34 13.56 -4.83 17.89
C THR A 34 12.78 -3.54 18.15
N ARG A 35 11.57 -3.64 18.71
CA ARG A 35 10.74 -2.50 19.08
C ARG A 35 11.36 -1.72 20.23
N HIS A 36 11.90 -2.41 21.23
CA HIS A 36 12.61 -1.75 22.34
C HIS A 36 13.84 -0.97 21.83
N ALA A 37 14.67 -1.60 20.99
CA ALA A 37 15.82 -0.93 20.39
C ALA A 37 15.42 0.27 19.53
N TYR A 38 14.34 0.15 18.75
CA TYR A 38 13.78 1.24 17.97
C TYR A 38 13.31 2.41 18.84
N LEU A 39 12.56 2.12 19.91
CA LEU A 39 12.07 3.16 20.82
C LEU A 39 13.22 3.87 21.56
N GLN A 40 14.26 3.13 21.96
CA GLN A 40 15.49 3.73 22.52
C GLN A 40 16.19 4.64 21.50
N LYS A 41 16.29 4.22 20.24
CA LYS A 41 16.89 5.02 19.15
C LYS A 41 16.16 6.34 18.97
N ILE A 42 14.83 6.34 18.92
CA ILE A 42 14.06 7.58 18.71
C ILE A 42 14.05 8.46 19.96
N GLU A 43 14.05 7.88 21.16
CA GLU A 43 14.13 8.67 22.40
C GLU A 43 15.50 9.34 22.53
N ALA A 44 16.59 8.67 22.13
CA ALA A 44 17.92 9.27 22.07
C ALA A 44 18.04 10.39 21.02
N ALA A 45 17.21 10.34 19.97
CA ALA A 45 17.15 11.38 18.95
C ALA A 45 16.24 12.56 19.33
N LYS A 46 15.35 12.40 20.32
CA LYS A 46 14.42 13.45 20.76
C LYS A 46 15.17 14.69 21.22
N SER A 47 14.72 15.86 20.78
CA SER A 47 15.14 17.16 21.32
C SER A 47 14.13 17.70 22.33
N GLN A 48 14.60 18.37 23.39
CA GLN A 48 13.75 19.11 24.35
C GLN A 48 13.40 20.53 23.87
N THR A 49 13.97 20.95 22.74
CA THR A 49 13.78 22.26 22.10
C THR A 49 13.70 22.06 20.58
N VAL A 50 13.65 23.13 19.77
CA VAL A 50 13.77 22.96 18.31
C VAL A 50 15.01 22.16 17.94
N HIS A 51 14.90 21.20 17.02
CA HIS A 51 16.01 20.29 16.67
C HIS A 51 17.24 21.05 16.18
N ARG A 52 17.02 22.12 15.40
CA ARG A 52 18.09 22.95 14.85
C ARG A 52 18.92 23.69 15.90
N ALA A 53 18.49 23.78 17.17
CA ALA A 53 19.26 24.42 18.23
C ALA A 53 20.60 23.71 18.51
N GLN A 54 20.73 22.45 18.10
CA GLN A 54 21.95 21.66 18.22
C GLN A 54 22.96 21.91 17.08
N LEU A 55 22.58 22.66 16.04
CA LEU A 55 23.41 22.91 14.87
C LEU A 55 24.34 24.10 15.06
N ALA A 56 25.55 24.02 14.49
CA ALA A 56 26.48 25.14 14.45
C ALA A 56 25.92 26.33 13.66
N CYS A 57 26.33 27.56 14.01
CA CYS A 57 25.88 28.78 13.33
C CYS A 57 26.07 28.75 11.81
N GLY A 58 27.13 28.11 11.31
CA GLY A 58 27.35 27.92 9.88
C GLY A 58 26.24 27.08 9.23
N ASN A 59 25.90 25.94 9.83
CA ASN A 59 24.84 25.04 9.33
C ASN A 59 23.49 25.77 9.32
N LEU A 60 23.18 26.49 10.40
CA LEU A 60 21.98 27.32 10.48
C LEU A 60 21.93 28.38 9.37
N ALA A 61 23.06 29.08 9.14
CA ALA A 61 23.17 30.08 8.10
C ALA A 61 22.89 29.51 6.70
N HIS A 62 23.40 28.31 6.40
CA HIS A 62 23.09 27.60 5.15
C HIS A 62 21.62 27.22 5.07
N GLY A 63 21.06 26.68 6.16
CA GLY A 63 19.71 26.16 6.23
C GLY A 63 18.60 27.17 5.98
N PHE A 64 18.80 28.43 6.35
CA PHE A 64 17.82 29.50 6.14
C PHE A 64 18.32 30.64 5.22
N ALA A 65 19.42 30.44 4.49
CA ALA A 65 19.98 31.48 3.62
C ALA A 65 18.98 31.94 2.55
N ALA A 66 18.23 30.98 2.00
CA ALA A 66 17.25 31.19 0.93
C ALA A 66 15.83 31.55 1.46
N CYS A 67 15.63 31.55 2.77
CA CYS A 67 14.35 31.94 3.37
C CYS A 67 14.09 33.44 3.19
N GLN A 68 12.81 33.81 3.19
CA GLN A 68 12.41 35.21 3.26
C GLN A 68 12.90 35.83 4.58
N ALA A 69 13.02 37.17 4.62
CA ALA A 69 13.59 37.87 5.77
C ALA A 69 12.89 37.53 7.10
N ASP A 70 11.55 37.43 7.08
CA ASP A 70 10.75 37.09 8.25
C ASP A 70 10.98 35.65 8.72
N ASP A 71 10.98 34.69 7.80
CA ASP A 71 11.24 33.27 8.10
C ASP A 71 12.64 33.10 8.68
N LYS A 72 13.64 33.79 8.10
CA LYS A 72 15.01 33.79 8.59
C LYS A 72 15.09 34.33 10.02
N ASN A 73 14.34 35.37 10.35
CA ASN A 73 14.28 35.90 11.72
C ASN A 73 13.58 34.93 12.68
N ARG A 74 12.47 34.29 12.26
CA ARG A 74 11.78 33.26 13.04
C ARG A 74 12.67 32.06 13.33
N LEU A 75 13.39 31.55 12.32
CA LEU A 75 14.25 30.39 12.46
C LEU A 75 15.45 30.66 13.38
N LYS A 76 15.98 31.88 13.40
CA LYS A 76 17.03 32.30 14.36
C LYS A 76 16.56 32.31 15.82
N ASN A 77 15.27 32.58 16.06
CA ASN A 77 14.75 32.76 17.42
C ASN A 77 14.55 31.45 18.20
N MET A 78 14.95 30.28 17.68
CA MET A 78 14.94 28.95 18.32
C MET A 78 13.65 28.49 19.06
N VAL A 79 12.56 29.23 18.94
CA VAL A 79 11.26 28.95 19.59
C VAL A 79 10.21 28.58 18.54
N HIS A 80 10.42 28.95 17.27
CA HIS A 80 9.49 28.65 16.17
C HIS A 80 9.76 27.28 15.57
N ASN A 81 8.71 26.53 15.25
CA ASN A 81 8.83 25.25 14.58
C ASN A 81 9.24 25.41 13.11
N ASP A 82 10.13 24.53 12.65
CA ASP A 82 10.47 24.34 11.24
C ASP A 82 9.92 23.00 10.75
N ILE A 83 9.04 23.01 9.75
CA ILE A 83 8.35 21.81 9.27
C ILE A 83 8.92 21.40 7.90
N ALA A 84 9.42 20.17 7.83
CA ALA A 84 9.84 19.56 6.58
C ALA A 84 8.63 19.27 5.68
N ILE A 85 8.77 19.55 4.40
CA ILE A 85 7.87 19.09 3.35
C ILE A 85 8.67 18.17 2.45
N ILE A 86 8.30 16.89 2.41
CA ILE A 86 8.83 15.89 1.47
C ILE A 86 7.80 15.69 0.38
N THR A 87 8.17 16.00 -0.87
CA THR A 87 7.25 15.96 -2.00
C THR A 87 7.64 14.93 -3.04
N SER A 88 6.66 14.16 -3.52
CA SER A 88 6.79 13.31 -4.71
C SER A 88 6.22 13.99 -5.97
N TYR A 89 6.21 15.32 -6.04
CA TYR A 89 5.73 16.07 -7.22
C TYR A 89 6.35 15.55 -8.52
N ASN A 90 5.50 15.27 -9.49
CA ASN A 90 5.88 14.90 -10.85
C ASN A 90 4.74 15.29 -11.80
N ASP A 91 5.03 16.17 -12.74
CA ASP A 91 4.06 16.72 -13.70
C ASP A 91 3.45 15.64 -14.62
N MET A 92 4.24 14.63 -14.98
CA MET A 92 3.80 13.54 -15.87
C MET A 92 2.75 12.64 -15.20
N LEU A 93 2.80 12.52 -13.87
CA LEU A 93 2.00 11.52 -13.15
C LEU A 93 0.73 12.17 -12.62
N SER A 94 -0.43 11.79 -13.15
CA SER A 94 -1.74 12.39 -12.79
C SER A 94 -1.97 12.47 -11.27
N ALA A 95 -1.55 11.44 -10.53
CA ALA A 95 -1.69 11.37 -9.09
C ALA A 95 -0.82 12.39 -8.34
N HIS A 96 0.30 12.82 -8.91
CA HIS A 96 1.33 13.61 -8.21
C HIS A 96 1.51 15.01 -8.78
N LYS A 97 0.97 15.27 -9.98
CA LYS A 97 0.82 16.61 -10.53
C LYS A 97 0.14 17.58 -9.54
N PRO A 98 -0.90 17.21 -8.77
CA PRO A 98 -1.51 18.14 -7.81
C PRO A 98 -0.54 18.76 -6.80
N TYR A 99 0.57 18.07 -6.49
CA TYR A 99 1.56 18.57 -5.55
C TYR A 99 2.43 19.73 -6.06
N GLU A 100 2.23 20.20 -7.29
CA GLU A 100 2.90 21.40 -7.83
C GLU A 100 2.76 22.61 -6.89
N PHE A 101 1.54 22.85 -6.39
CA PHE A 101 1.22 24.05 -5.61
C PHE A 101 1.11 23.80 -4.10
N TYR A 102 1.00 22.54 -3.67
CA TYR A 102 0.80 22.19 -2.26
C TYR A 102 1.91 22.73 -1.35
N PRO A 103 3.21 22.68 -1.69
CA PRO A 103 4.25 23.26 -0.84
C PRO A 103 4.05 24.74 -0.54
N GLN A 104 3.56 25.53 -1.51
CA GLN A 104 3.32 26.96 -1.30
C GLN A 104 2.11 27.19 -0.37
N GLN A 105 1.02 26.45 -0.60
CA GLN A 105 -0.17 26.48 0.25
C GLN A 105 0.14 26.07 1.70
N ILE A 106 0.91 25.00 1.87
CA ILE A 106 1.34 24.50 3.19
C ILE A 106 2.19 25.55 3.90
N LYS A 107 3.16 26.16 3.21
CA LYS A 107 3.98 27.23 3.80
C LYS A 107 3.13 28.41 4.27
N ALA A 108 2.18 28.85 3.45
CA ALA A 108 1.25 29.91 3.81
C ALA A 108 0.43 29.54 5.07
N ALA A 109 -0.10 28.31 5.13
CA ALA A 109 -0.82 27.81 6.30
C ALA A 109 0.05 27.73 7.56
N LEU A 110 1.30 27.26 7.45
CA LEU A 110 2.23 27.21 8.59
C LEU A 110 2.53 28.60 9.15
N HIS A 111 2.61 29.62 8.28
CA HIS A 111 2.88 30.98 8.70
C HIS A 111 1.76 31.57 9.57
N THR A 112 0.50 31.18 9.36
CA THR A 112 -0.64 31.65 10.14
C THR A 112 -0.64 31.14 11.59
N VAL A 113 0.09 30.06 11.85
CA VAL A 113 0.30 29.48 13.21
C VAL A 113 1.72 29.71 13.72
N GLY A 114 2.48 30.61 13.10
CA GLY A 114 3.81 31.01 13.59
C GLY A 114 4.94 29.99 13.32
N ALA A 115 4.70 28.98 12.48
CA ALA A 115 5.71 28.03 12.03
C ALA A 115 6.30 28.44 10.68
N VAL A 116 7.43 27.83 10.30
CA VAL A 116 8.05 27.95 8.98
C VAL A 116 7.99 26.58 8.30
N GLY A 117 7.75 26.57 6.99
CA GLY A 117 7.78 25.34 6.19
C GLY A 117 8.88 25.38 5.15
N GLN A 118 9.64 24.29 5.03
CA GLN A 118 10.70 24.17 4.03
C GLN A 118 10.54 22.87 3.25
N VAL A 119 10.75 22.93 1.93
CA VAL A 119 10.85 21.69 1.14
C VAL A 119 12.19 21.09 1.47
N ALA A 120 12.18 20.03 2.27
CA ALA A 120 13.38 19.35 2.74
C ALA A 120 13.97 18.45 1.65
N GLY A 121 13.13 17.93 0.76
CA GLY A 121 13.57 17.13 -0.37
C GLY A 121 12.44 16.75 -1.32
N GLY A 122 12.81 16.48 -2.56
CA GLY A 122 11.98 15.78 -3.52
C GLY A 122 12.34 14.30 -3.54
N VAL A 123 11.33 13.43 -3.57
CA VAL A 123 11.55 11.99 -3.77
C VAL A 123 11.14 11.60 -5.20
N PRO A 124 11.78 10.59 -5.80
CA PRO A 124 11.36 10.14 -7.13
C PRO A 124 9.94 9.60 -7.07
N ALA A 125 9.18 9.88 -8.12
CA ALA A 125 7.83 9.37 -8.28
C ALA A 125 7.78 8.46 -9.51
N MET A 126 7.46 7.18 -9.26
CA MET A 126 7.23 6.19 -10.30
C MET A 126 5.75 5.82 -10.31
N CYS A 127 5.17 5.72 -11.50
CA CYS A 127 3.80 5.23 -11.69
C CYS A 127 3.85 3.92 -12.44
N ASP A 128 3.32 2.86 -11.83
CA ASP A 128 3.22 1.57 -12.49
C ASP A 128 2.43 1.71 -13.79
N GLY A 129 1.32 2.47 -13.81
CA GLY A 129 0.52 2.69 -15.01
C GLY A 129 1.30 3.19 -16.25
N VAL A 130 2.45 3.83 -16.05
CA VAL A 130 3.35 4.27 -17.14
C VAL A 130 4.33 3.16 -17.55
N THR A 131 4.85 2.38 -16.60
CA THR A 131 5.91 1.38 -16.85
C THR A 131 5.41 -0.05 -17.03
N GLN A 132 4.12 -0.30 -16.83
CA GLN A 132 3.50 -1.61 -16.91
C GLN A 132 3.79 -2.34 -18.24
N GLY A 133 4.31 -3.57 -18.13
CA GLY A 133 4.64 -4.40 -19.29
C GLY A 133 5.89 -3.97 -20.07
N GLN A 134 6.67 -3.03 -19.52
CA GLN A 134 7.95 -2.54 -20.04
C GLN A 134 9.09 -2.83 -19.04
N ASP A 135 10.33 -2.80 -19.51
CA ASP A 135 11.55 -3.04 -18.71
C ASP A 135 11.65 -2.16 -17.46
N GLY A 136 11.15 -0.92 -17.52
CA GLY A 136 11.12 -0.01 -16.38
C GLY A 136 10.38 -0.58 -15.17
N MET A 137 9.41 -1.50 -15.36
CA MET A 137 8.67 -2.12 -14.25
C MET A 137 9.57 -2.90 -13.28
N GLU A 138 10.73 -3.36 -13.73
CA GLU A 138 11.75 -4.04 -12.90
C GLU A 138 12.38 -3.12 -11.84
N LEU A 139 12.21 -1.80 -11.98
CA LEU A 139 12.64 -0.81 -10.99
C LEU A 139 11.51 -0.39 -10.03
N SER A 140 10.27 -0.81 -10.30
CA SER A 140 9.10 -0.38 -9.53
C SER A 140 9.22 -0.68 -8.04
N LEU A 141 9.50 -1.94 -7.65
CA LEU A 141 9.62 -2.27 -6.23
C LEU A 141 10.83 -1.57 -5.58
N LEU A 142 11.98 -1.61 -6.26
CA LEU A 142 13.22 -0.97 -5.83
C LEU A 142 13.06 0.54 -5.60
N SER A 143 12.18 1.20 -6.35
CA SER A 143 11.89 2.61 -6.16
C SER A 143 11.37 2.92 -4.75
N ARG A 144 10.66 2.00 -4.08
CA ARG A 144 10.22 2.17 -2.68
C ARG A 144 11.41 2.45 -1.76
N ASP A 145 12.47 1.67 -1.90
CA ASP A 145 13.64 1.75 -1.03
C ASP A 145 14.47 2.98 -1.39
N VAL A 146 14.55 3.34 -2.68
CA VAL A 146 15.16 4.61 -3.10
C VAL A 146 14.38 5.82 -2.59
N ILE A 147 13.06 5.77 -2.54
CA ILE A 147 12.22 6.84 -1.97
C ILE A 147 12.50 6.99 -0.48
N ALA A 148 12.60 5.88 0.25
CA ALA A 148 12.98 5.90 1.66
C ALA A 148 14.36 6.54 1.87
N MET A 149 15.35 6.12 1.09
CA MET A 149 16.71 6.69 1.13
C MET A 149 16.72 8.18 0.73
N SER A 150 15.95 8.58 -0.29
CA SER A 150 15.90 9.97 -0.77
C SER A 150 15.26 10.91 0.25
N ALA A 151 14.16 10.49 0.87
CA ALA A 151 13.54 11.25 1.96
C ALA A 151 14.48 11.36 3.17
N ALA A 152 15.21 10.29 3.48
CA ALA A 152 16.21 10.32 4.56
C ALA A 152 17.32 11.34 4.31
N VAL A 153 17.79 11.49 3.07
CA VAL A 153 18.76 12.55 2.69
C VAL A 153 18.19 13.93 3.01
N GLY A 154 16.95 14.23 2.62
CA GLY A 154 16.34 15.53 2.91
C GLY A 154 16.15 15.79 4.42
N LEU A 155 15.70 14.80 5.18
CA LEU A 155 15.49 14.93 6.63
C LEU A 155 16.81 14.98 7.42
N SER A 156 17.90 14.42 6.88
CA SER A 156 19.22 14.41 7.53
C SER A 156 19.84 15.80 7.73
N HIS A 157 19.28 16.85 7.10
CA HIS A 157 19.62 18.24 7.42
C HIS A 157 19.36 18.60 8.89
N ASN A 158 18.52 17.82 9.58
CA ASN A 158 18.29 17.88 11.04
C ASN A 158 17.88 19.29 11.52
N MET A 159 17.08 19.97 10.70
CA MET A 159 16.56 21.31 11.01
C MET A 159 15.13 21.32 11.53
N PHE A 160 14.44 20.19 11.38
CA PHE A 160 12.98 20.14 11.40
C PHE A 160 12.43 19.59 12.71
N ASP A 161 11.27 20.09 13.08
CA ASP A 161 10.53 19.76 14.31
C ASP A 161 9.31 18.86 14.04
N GLY A 162 9.02 18.61 12.76
CA GLY A 162 7.96 17.74 12.24
C GLY A 162 8.02 17.67 10.72
N ALA A 163 7.29 16.72 10.11
CA ALA A 163 7.32 16.53 8.67
C ALA A 163 5.94 16.24 8.05
N LEU A 164 5.72 16.81 6.86
CA LEU A 164 4.58 16.53 5.99
C LEU A 164 5.06 15.73 4.77
N TYR A 165 4.38 14.62 4.51
CA TYR A 165 4.72 13.68 3.45
C TYR A 165 3.66 13.73 2.36
N LEU A 166 4.04 14.23 1.18
CA LEU A 166 3.16 14.34 0.01
C LEU A 166 3.47 13.16 -0.92
N GLY A 167 2.64 12.11 -0.86
CA GLY A 167 2.77 10.92 -1.72
C GLY A 167 1.51 10.06 -1.76
N ILE A 168 1.26 9.40 -2.91
CA ILE A 168 0.06 8.55 -3.10
C ILE A 168 0.34 7.18 -3.73
N CYS A 169 1.11 7.10 -4.82
CA CYS A 169 1.20 5.88 -5.62
C CYS A 169 1.81 4.72 -4.81
N ASP A 170 1.63 3.53 -5.37
CA ASP A 170 1.92 2.23 -4.77
C ASP A 170 3.21 2.21 -3.93
N LYS A 171 4.37 2.57 -4.50
CA LYS A 171 5.67 2.43 -3.83
C LYS A 171 6.08 3.69 -3.06
N ILE A 172 5.39 4.79 -3.28
CA ILE A 172 5.73 6.10 -2.72
C ILE A 172 5.31 6.20 -1.27
N VAL A 173 4.06 5.87 -0.96
CA VAL A 173 3.56 5.88 0.42
C VAL A 173 4.41 5.00 1.35
N PRO A 174 4.67 3.71 1.05
CA PRO A 174 5.47 2.88 1.93
C PRO A 174 6.93 3.32 2.02
N GLY A 175 7.54 3.83 0.93
CA GLY A 175 8.89 4.39 0.98
C GLY A 175 8.97 5.63 1.89
N LEU A 176 7.99 6.53 1.79
CA LEU A 176 7.89 7.70 2.67
C LEU A 176 7.61 7.30 4.13
N ALA A 177 6.78 6.27 4.37
CA ALA A 177 6.54 5.73 5.72
C ALA A 177 7.80 5.12 6.33
N MET A 178 8.57 4.35 5.56
CA MET A 178 9.87 3.82 5.99
C MET A 178 10.85 4.93 6.37
N ALA A 179 10.91 6.03 5.60
CA ALA A 179 11.71 7.19 5.94
C ALA A 179 11.20 7.90 7.20
N ALA A 180 9.90 8.14 7.30
CA ALA A 180 9.29 8.79 8.46
C ALA A 180 9.59 8.04 9.76
N LEU A 181 9.50 6.71 9.72
CA LEU A 181 9.81 5.84 10.87
C LEU A 181 11.33 5.80 11.18
N SER A 182 12.19 5.93 10.18
CA SER A 182 13.63 6.10 10.41
C SER A 182 13.95 7.37 11.20
N PHE A 183 13.17 8.43 10.99
CA PHE A 183 13.16 9.67 11.78
C PHE A 183 12.02 9.67 12.80
N GLY A 184 11.75 8.51 13.42
CA GLY A 184 10.56 8.26 14.21
C GLY A 184 10.37 9.13 15.46
N HIS A 185 11.34 9.97 15.80
CA HIS A 185 11.25 11.01 16.83
C HIS A 185 10.55 12.29 16.32
N LEU A 186 10.35 12.45 15.02
CA LEU A 186 9.59 13.58 14.49
C LEU A 186 8.09 13.22 14.41
N PRO A 187 7.19 14.17 14.72
CA PRO A 187 5.81 14.10 14.27
C PRO A 187 5.75 14.00 12.75
N ALA A 188 4.77 13.25 12.24
CA ALA A 188 4.57 13.06 10.81
C ALA A 188 3.08 13.04 10.45
N ILE A 189 2.71 13.72 9.36
CA ILE A 189 1.38 13.61 8.76
C ILE A 189 1.53 13.37 7.25
N PHE A 190 0.79 12.40 6.73
CA PHE A 190 0.70 12.13 5.30
C PHE A 190 -0.46 12.91 4.70
N VAL A 191 -0.21 13.58 3.56
CA VAL A 191 -1.18 14.49 2.94
C VAL A 191 -1.58 13.95 1.57
N PRO A 192 -2.74 13.28 1.46
CA PRO A 192 -3.22 12.74 0.19
C PRO A 192 -3.61 13.85 -0.80
N ALA A 193 -3.44 13.61 -2.09
CA ALA A 193 -4.02 14.47 -3.14
C ALA A 193 -5.49 14.12 -3.43
N GLY A 194 -5.83 12.82 -3.40
CA GLY A 194 -7.14 12.29 -3.73
C GLY A 194 -7.22 11.55 -5.08
N PRO A 195 -8.33 10.85 -5.34
CA PRO A 195 -8.59 10.19 -6.60
C PRO A 195 -9.08 11.18 -7.67
N MET A 196 -8.88 10.80 -8.93
CA MET A 196 -9.60 11.43 -10.05
C MET A 196 -11.10 11.14 -9.97
N THR A 197 -11.93 11.93 -10.66
CA THR A 197 -13.38 11.67 -10.76
C THR A 197 -13.66 10.39 -11.53
N SER A 198 -14.87 9.83 -11.46
CA SER A 198 -15.21 8.61 -12.21
C SER A 198 -15.19 8.88 -13.72
N GLY A 199 -14.43 8.07 -14.46
CA GLY A 199 -14.32 8.10 -15.92
C GLY A 199 -15.08 6.95 -16.59
N LEU A 200 -14.52 6.40 -17.67
CA LEU A 200 -15.07 5.20 -18.32
C LEU A 200 -15.25 4.05 -17.30
N PRO A 201 -16.42 3.38 -17.25
CA PRO A 201 -16.64 2.28 -16.32
C PRO A 201 -15.63 1.14 -16.49
N ASN A 202 -15.09 0.64 -15.37
CA ASN A 202 -14.04 -0.38 -15.37
C ASN A 202 -14.43 -1.69 -16.08
N LYS A 203 -15.71 -2.08 -16.07
CA LYS A 203 -16.20 -3.25 -16.83
C LYS A 203 -16.01 -3.08 -18.33
N GLU A 204 -16.29 -1.88 -18.84
CA GLU A 204 -16.15 -1.58 -20.26
C GLU A 204 -14.67 -1.55 -20.66
N LYS A 205 -13.81 -0.97 -19.81
CA LYS A 205 -12.36 -1.03 -19.96
C LYS A 205 -11.83 -2.47 -20.06
N VAL A 206 -12.26 -3.37 -19.17
CA VAL A 206 -11.84 -4.79 -19.21
C VAL A 206 -12.34 -5.47 -20.48
N ARG A 207 -13.59 -5.25 -20.87
CA ARG A 207 -14.17 -5.79 -22.12
C ARG A 207 -13.35 -5.39 -23.34
N ILE A 208 -12.99 -4.11 -23.44
CA ILE A 208 -12.18 -3.58 -24.54
C ILE A 208 -10.77 -4.20 -24.55
N ARG A 209 -10.13 -4.36 -23.39
CA ARG A 209 -8.83 -5.06 -23.28
C ARG A 209 -8.91 -6.53 -23.73
N GLN A 210 -9.98 -7.23 -23.38
CA GLN A 210 -10.18 -8.62 -23.80
C GLN A 210 -10.41 -8.71 -25.31
N LEU A 211 -11.26 -7.85 -25.88
CA LEU A 211 -11.49 -7.81 -27.32
C LEU A 211 -10.23 -7.49 -28.12
N TYR A 212 -9.40 -6.57 -27.62
CA TYR A 212 -8.09 -6.30 -28.21
C TYR A 212 -7.16 -7.53 -28.16
N ALA A 213 -7.11 -8.24 -27.02
CA ALA A 213 -6.33 -9.47 -26.87
C ALA A 213 -6.82 -10.61 -27.78
N GLU A 214 -8.10 -10.59 -28.18
CA GLU A 214 -8.67 -11.51 -29.16
C GLU A 214 -8.48 -11.04 -30.62
N GLY A 215 -7.83 -9.89 -30.85
CA GLY A 215 -7.65 -9.30 -32.19
C GLY A 215 -8.93 -8.70 -32.81
N LYS A 216 -9.97 -8.44 -31.99
CA LYS A 216 -11.28 -7.91 -32.44
C LYS A 216 -11.38 -6.39 -32.41
N LEU A 217 -10.41 -5.70 -31.80
CA LEU A 217 -10.29 -4.24 -31.79
C LEU A 217 -8.89 -3.84 -32.20
N ASP A 218 -8.76 -2.67 -32.81
CA ASP A 218 -7.47 -2.08 -33.13
C ASP A 218 -6.88 -1.32 -31.93
N ARG A 219 -5.67 -0.79 -32.13
CA ARG A 219 -4.92 -0.06 -31.11
C ARG A 219 -5.56 1.30 -30.78
N ASP A 220 -6.21 1.94 -31.75
CA ASP A 220 -6.79 3.27 -31.57
C ASP A 220 -8.01 3.20 -30.65
N ALA A 221 -8.89 2.20 -30.85
CA ALA A 221 -10.02 1.94 -29.96
C ALA A 221 -9.58 1.61 -28.52
N LEU A 222 -8.50 0.84 -28.36
CA LEU A 222 -7.93 0.56 -27.03
C LEU A 222 -7.41 1.84 -26.38
N LEU A 223 -6.69 2.68 -27.13
CA LEU A 223 -6.12 3.92 -26.61
C LEU A 223 -7.21 4.91 -26.18
N GLU A 224 -8.25 5.09 -26.98
CA GLU A 224 -9.38 5.97 -26.65
C GLU A 224 -10.06 5.55 -25.32
N ALA A 225 -10.29 4.25 -25.14
CA ALA A 225 -10.87 3.71 -23.91
C ALA A 225 -9.97 3.88 -22.67
N GLU A 226 -8.65 3.71 -22.83
CA GLU A 226 -7.69 3.95 -21.75
C GLU A 226 -7.64 5.43 -21.39
N SER A 227 -7.60 6.33 -22.38
CA SER A 227 -7.60 7.78 -22.17
C SER A 227 -8.89 8.28 -21.51
N ALA A 228 -10.05 7.72 -21.87
CA ALA A 228 -11.33 8.03 -21.22
C ALA A 228 -11.41 7.53 -19.76
N SER A 229 -10.56 6.56 -19.38
CA SER A 229 -10.43 6.11 -18.00
C SER A 229 -9.49 7.00 -17.17
N TYR A 230 -8.50 7.64 -17.80
CA TYR A 230 -7.49 8.49 -17.16
C TYR A 230 -7.64 9.95 -17.62
N HIS A 231 -8.83 10.52 -17.43
CA HIS A 231 -9.24 11.81 -18.01
C HIS A 231 -8.92 13.04 -17.16
N SER A 232 -8.48 12.89 -15.90
CA SER A 232 -8.22 14.01 -14.99
C SER A 232 -7.10 13.73 -14.00
N VAL A 233 -6.67 14.79 -13.30
CA VAL A 233 -5.66 14.70 -12.23
C VAL A 233 -6.19 13.92 -11.03
N GLY A 234 -5.26 13.34 -10.26
CA GLY A 234 -5.56 12.48 -9.13
C GLY A 234 -5.18 11.01 -9.38
N THR A 235 -5.35 10.22 -8.33
CA THR A 235 -5.03 8.79 -8.34
C THR A 235 -6.07 8.02 -9.13
N CYS A 236 -5.67 6.91 -9.77
CA CYS A 236 -6.57 6.01 -10.49
C CYS A 236 -7.81 5.67 -9.67
N THR A 237 -8.97 5.47 -10.30
CA THR A 237 -10.24 5.23 -9.57
C THR A 237 -10.42 3.79 -9.11
N PHE A 238 -9.65 2.83 -9.64
CA PHE A 238 -9.74 1.43 -9.22
C PHE A 238 -9.02 1.18 -7.90
N TYR A 239 -9.44 0.14 -7.18
CA TYR A 239 -8.85 -0.29 -5.93
C TYR A 239 -7.60 -1.16 -6.13
N GLY A 240 -6.60 -0.56 -6.76
CA GLY A 240 -5.23 -1.05 -6.79
C GLY A 240 -4.44 -0.61 -5.56
N THR A 241 -3.14 -0.88 -5.57
CA THR A 241 -2.27 -0.60 -4.42
C THR A 241 -2.27 0.86 -3.98
N ALA A 242 -2.32 1.82 -4.90
CA ALA A 242 -2.33 3.23 -4.55
C ALA A 242 -3.51 3.58 -3.62
N ASN A 243 -4.74 3.21 -3.98
CA ASN A 243 -5.92 3.46 -3.15
C ASN A 243 -5.99 2.55 -1.91
N SER A 244 -5.51 1.31 -2.00
CA SER A 244 -5.38 0.44 -0.82
C SER A 244 -4.44 1.06 0.22
N ASN A 245 -3.30 1.62 -0.20
CA ASN A 245 -2.40 2.35 0.68
C ASN A 245 -3.09 3.54 1.34
N GLN A 246 -3.82 4.36 0.58
CA GLN A 246 -4.53 5.51 1.16
C GLN A 246 -5.50 5.10 2.27
N MET A 247 -6.26 4.03 2.04
CA MET A 247 -7.17 3.48 3.03
C MET A 247 -6.44 2.94 4.26
N VAL A 248 -5.34 2.21 4.06
CA VAL A 248 -4.52 1.68 5.15
C VAL A 248 -3.91 2.80 5.98
N MET A 249 -3.37 3.85 5.34
CA MET A 249 -2.79 5.00 6.05
C MET A 249 -3.82 5.76 6.87
N GLU A 250 -5.06 5.89 6.38
CA GLU A 250 -6.15 6.50 7.14
C GLU A 250 -6.60 5.63 8.32
N MET A 251 -6.70 4.30 8.14
CA MET A 251 -6.98 3.36 9.23
C MET A 251 -5.87 3.35 10.29
N MET A 252 -4.61 3.51 9.86
CA MET A 252 -3.46 3.66 10.75
C MET A 252 -3.42 5.02 11.45
N GLY A 253 -4.34 5.93 11.11
CA GLY A 253 -4.44 7.24 11.72
C GLY A 253 -3.30 8.20 11.34
N LEU A 254 -2.72 8.03 10.14
CA LEU A 254 -1.62 8.84 9.60
C LEU A 254 -2.10 9.96 8.65
N HIS A 255 -3.36 9.92 8.24
CA HIS A 255 -4.07 10.98 7.53
C HIS A 255 -5.04 11.70 8.47
N LEU A 256 -5.45 12.93 8.13
CA LEU A 256 -6.64 13.50 8.77
C LEU A 256 -7.89 12.66 8.44
N PRO A 257 -8.86 12.52 9.36
CA PRO A 257 -10.08 11.76 9.12
C PRO A 257 -10.83 12.21 7.86
N GLY A 258 -11.13 11.26 6.97
CA GLY A 258 -11.81 11.44 5.69
C GLY A 258 -10.99 12.13 4.61
N ALA A 259 -9.68 12.31 4.80
CA ALA A 259 -8.87 13.05 3.85
C ALA A 259 -8.49 12.25 2.59
N SER A 260 -8.47 10.92 2.62
CA SER A 260 -7.91 10.10 1.53
C SER A 260 -8.61 10.27 0.19
N PHE A 261 -9.94 10.39 0.21
CA PHE A 261 -10.77 10.31 -1.00
C PHE A 261 -11.46 11.62 -1.40
N VAL A 262 -11.06 12.76 -0.81
CA VAL A 262 -11.47 14.08 -1.31
C VAL A 262 -10.70 14.39 -2.59
N HIS A 263 -11.42 14.77 -3.65
CA HIS A 263 -10.82 15.06 -4.95
C HIS A 263 -9.81 16.22 -4.90
N PRO A 264 -8.75 16.18 -5.74
CA PRO A 264 -7.89 17.33 -5.98
C PRO A 264 -8.68 18.56 -6.43
N ASP A 265 -8.09 19.75 -6.25
CA ASP A 265 -8.62 21.02 -6.75
C ASP A 265 -10.04 21.37 -6.25
N THR A 266 -10.41 20.88 -5.07
CA THR A 266 -11.65 21.23 -4.39
C THR A 266 -11.39 22.11 -3.17
N PRO A 267 -12.31 23.04 -2.82
CA PRO A 267 -12.16 23.84 -1.60
C PRO A 267 -12.02 23.02 -0.32
N LEU A 268 -12.64 21.82 -0.27
CA LEU A 268 -12.49 20.91 0.87
C LEU A 268 -11.09 20.31 0.93
N ARG A 269 -10.48 19.95 -0.21
CA ARG A 269 -9.08 19.51 -0.26
C ARG A 269 -8.17 20.62 0.24
N ASP A 270 -8.38 21.85 -0.20
CA ASP A 270 -7.55 22.97 0.23
C ASP A 270 -7.57 23.17 1.74
N ALA A 271 -8.78 23.13 2.32
CA ALA A 271 -8.95 23.27 3.75
C ALA A 271 -8.33 22.09 4.53
N LEU A 272 -8.38 20.87 4.00
CA LEU A 272 -7.72 19.70 4.60
C LEU A 272 -6.20 19.79 4.55
N THR A 273 -5.63 20.29 3.44
CA THR A 273 -4.19 20.51 3.31
C THR A 273 -3.70 21.56 4.31
N GLU A 274 -4.44 22.67 4.47
CA GLU A 274 -4.18 23.68 5.51
C GLU A 274 -4.29 23.09 6.91
N ALA A 275 -5.34 22.30 7.18
CA ALA A 275 -5.52 21.67 8.49
C ALA A 275 -4.39 20.68 8.84
N ALA A 276 -3.85 19.96 7.85
CA ALA A 276 -2.70 19.09 8.07
C ALA A 276 -1.45 19.90 8.45
N ALA A 277 -1.25 21.06 7.82
CA ALA A 277 -0.17 21.99 8.15
C ALA A 277 -0.30 22.58 9.56
N HIS A 278 -1.51 22.89 10.03
CA HIS A 278 -1.72 23.30 11.42
C HIS A 278 -1.55 22.14 12.40
N GLN A 279 -2.03 20.96 12.02
CA GLN A 279 -2.03 19.80 12.89
C GLN A 279 -0.61 19.30 13.16
N ILE A 280 0.28 19.28 12.17
CA ILE A 280 1.67 18.86 12.38
C ILE A 280 2.37 19.75 13.42
N VAL A 281 2.10 21.06 13.40
CA VAL A 281 2.65 22.01 14.38
C VAL A 281 2.14 21.68 15.78
N ARG A 282 0.85 21.37 15.94
CA ARG A 282 0.27 20.98 17.24
C ARG A 282 0.90 19.73 17.83
N LEU A 283 1.42 18.83 17.00
CA LEU A 283 2.04 17.58 17.45
C LEU A 283 3.54 17.74 17.82
N THR A 284 4.11 18.94 17.68
CA THR A 284 5.51 19.21 18.05
C THR A 284 5.70 19.37 19.55
N GLU A 285 6.93 19.13 20.03
CA GLU A 285 7.32 19.34 21.44
C GLU A 285 7.03 20.78 21.89
N ASN A 286 7.36 21.77 21.06
CA ASN A 286 7.15 23.19 21.38
C ASN A 286 5.67 23.56 21.59
N SER A 287 4.75 22.77 21.03
CA SER A 287 3.30 23.00 21.20
C SER A 287 2.70 22.22 22.38
N GLY A 288 3.50 21.42 23.09
CA GLY A 288 3.10 20.72 24.32
C GLY A 288 2.24 19.46 24.13
N ASN A 289 1.95 19.06 22.90
CA ASN A 289 1.21 17.83 22.58
C ASN A 289 2.04 16.91 21.68
N TYR A 290 3.27 16.65 22.11
CA TYR A 290 4.25 15.88 21.37
C TYR A 290 3.77 14.46 21.10
N LEU A 291 3.63 14.12 19.82
CA LEU A 291 3.33 12.77 19.36
C LEU A 291 4.18 12.47 18.12
N PRO A 292 5.35 11.83 18.31
CA PRO A 292 6.19 11.48 17.19
C PRO A 292 5.69 10.20 16.51
N ILE A 293 5.95 10.06 15.21
CA ILE A 293 5.40 8.95 14.42
C ILE A 293 5.82 7.58 14.96
N GLY A 294 7.03 7.46 15.52
CA GLY A 294 7.51 6.21 16.09
C GLY A 294 6.72 5.72 17.31
N HIS A 295 6.06 6.62 18.04
CA HIS A 295 5.12 6.27 19.11
C HIS A 295 3.67 6.14 18.63
N LEU A 296 3.30 6.88 17.58
CA LEU A 296 1.98 6.74 16.95
C LEU A 296 1.84 5.36 16.31
N VAL A 297 2.82 4.95 15.50
CA VAL A 297 2.84 3.63 14.85
C VAL A 297 3.37 2.60 15.84
N ASP A 298 2.44 1.88 16.46
CA ASP A 298 2.67 0.72 17.31
C ASP A 298 2.10 -0.56 16.67
N GLU A 299 2.22 -1.68 17.38
CA GLU A 299 1.75 -2.99 16.93
C GLU A 299 0.24 -3.01 16.67
N LYS A 300 -0.56 -2.30 17.47
CA LYS A 300 -2.02 -2.20 17.30
C LYS A 300 -2.36 -1.43 16.02
N VAL A 301 -1.66 -0.34 15.76
CA VAL A 301 -1.80 0.45 14.53
C VAL A 301 -1.43 -0.36 13.29
N ILE A 302 -0.36 -1.16 13.35
CA ILE A 302 0.01 -2.08 12.26
C ILE A 302 -1.08 -3.13 12.04
N VAL A 303 -1.59 -3.74 13.10
CA VAL A 303 -2.69 -4.73 13.01
C VAL A 303 -3.94 -4.10 12.40
N ASN A 304 -4.31 -2.87 12.79
CA ASN A 304 -5.41 -2.14 12.16
C ASN A 304 -5.17 -1.92 10.66
N GLY A 305 -3.94 -1.63 10.24
CA GLY A 305 -3.56 -1.55 8.82
C GLY A 305 -3.80 -2.86 8.07
N ILE A 306 -3.43 -4.00 8.66
CA ILE A 306 -3.72 -5.34 8.09
C ILE A 306 -5.23 -5.57 7.98
N ILE A 307 -5.99 -5.20 9.01
CA ILE A 307 -7.46 -5.38 9.03
C ILE A 307 -8.14 -4.50 7.99
N ALA A 308 -7.68 -3.27 7.75
CA ALA A 308 -8.16 -2.43 6.65
C ALA A 308 -7.95 -3.10 5.29
N LEU A 309 -6.77 -3.67 5.06
CA LEU A 309 -6.46 -4.40 3.83
C LEU A 309 -7.43 -5.57 3.62
N LEU A 310 -7.65 -6.38 4.65
CA LEU A 310 -8.49 -7.58 4.61
C LEU A 310 -9.98 -7.25 4.46
N SER A 311 -10.50 -6.33 5.27
CA SER A 311 -11.92 -5.96 5.26
C SER A 311 -12.40 -5.35 3.95
N THR A 312 -11.48 -4.88 3.12
CA THR A 312 -11.78 -4.24 1.83
C THR A 312 -11.25 -5.00 0.62
N GLY A 313 -10.53 -6.11 0.83
CA GLY A 313 -9.93 -6.90 -0.25
C GLY A 313 -8.90 -6.13 -1.05
N GLY A 314 -8.04 -5.36 -0.38
CA GLY A 314 -7.03 -4.53 -1.04
C GLY A 314 -5.92 -5.33 -1.74
N SER A 315 -4.95 -4.60 -2.25
CA SER A 315 -3.84 -5.17 -3.03
C SER A 315 -2.95 -6.10 -2.21
N THR A 316 -2.62 -7.25 -2.77
CA THR A 316 -1.63 -8.19 -2.22
C THR A 316 -0.23 -7.58 -2.12
N ASN A 317 0.09 -6.50 -2.85
CA ASN A 317 1.38 -5.80 -2.68
C ASN A 317 1.55 -5.27 -1.23
N LEU A 318 0.45 -4.93 -0.56
CA LEU A 318 0.51 -4.44 0.81
C LEU A 318 0.96 -5.51 1.82
N THR A 319 0.88 -6.80 1.49
CA THR A 319 1.44 -7.84 2.37
C THR A 319 2.96 -7.74 2.46
N MET A 320 3.63 -7.13 1.47
CA MET A 320 5.07 -6.83 1.53
C MET A 320 5.32 -5.43 2.08
N HIS A 321 4.54 -4.45 1.65
CA HIS A 321 4.73 -3.06 2.07
C HIS A 321 4.46 -2.87 3.57
N LEU A 322 3.42 -3.49 4.13
CA LEU A 322 3.16 -3.46 5.58
C LEU A 322 4.29 -4.13 6.37
N VAL A 323 4.85 -5.24 5.89
CA VAL A 323 6.01 -5.89 6.53
C VAL A 323 7.21 -4.94 6.55
N ALA A 324 7.51 -4.29 5.43
CA ALA A 324 8.63 -3.34 5.33
C ALA A 324 8.42 -2.10 6.21
N MET A 325 7.20 -1.53 6.22
CA MET A 325 6.87 -0.40 7.09
C MET A 325 6.92 -0.79 8.57
N ALA A 326 6.38 -1.94 8.95
CA ALA A 326 6.43 -2.44 10.33
C ALA A 326 7.90 -2.64 10.78
N ARG A 327 8.73 -3.25 9.94
CA ARG A 327 10.18 -3.44 10.20
C ARG A 327 10.88 -2.11 10.48
N ALA A 328 10.58 -1.05 9.74
CA ALA A 328 11.14 0.29 9.97
C ALA A 328 10.79 0.88 11.34
N ALA A 329 9.71 0.41 11.98
CA ALA A 329 9.30 0.76 13.34
C ALA A 329 9.78 -0.26 14.41
N GLY A 330 10.62 -1.22 14.04
CA GLY A 330 11.04 -2.33 14.91
C GLY A 330 9.95 -3.38 15.15
N ILE A 331 8.89 -3.42 14.35
CA ILE A 331 7.75 -4.34 14.48
C ILE A 331 7.88 -5.48 13.46
N ILE A 332 7.74 -6.72 13.93
CA ILE A 332 7.88 -7.93 13.12
C ILE A 332 6.51 -8.56 12.92
N ILE A 333 5.98 -8.43 11.71
CA ILE A 333 4.80 -9.17 11.23
C ILE A 333 5.21 -10.18 10.14
N ASN A 334 4.45 -11.25 9.99
CA ASN A 334 4.64 -12.25 8.93
C ASN A 334 3.29 -12.66 8.32
N TRP A 335 3.27 -13.53 7.31
CA TRP A 335 2.01 -13.90 6.66
C TRP A 335 1.08 -14.73 7.55
N ASP A 336 1.57 -15.39 8.60
CA ASP A 336 0.68 -16.10 9.53
C ASP A 336 -0.27 -15.12 10.23
N ASP A 337 0.20 -13.91 10.56
CA ASP A 337 -0.64 -12.86 11.12
C ASP A 337 -1.74 -12.42 10.14
N PHE A 338 -1.43 -12.27 8.85
CA PHE A 338 -2.42 -11.95 7.83
C PHE A 338 -3.44 -13.09 7.66
N SER A 339 -2.96 -14.34 7.67
CA SER A 339 -3.79 -15.54 7.49
C SER A 339 -4.81 -15.67 8.63
N GLU A 340 -4.35 -15.60 9.88
CA GLU A 340 -5.21 -15.74 11.05
C GLU A 340 -6.21 -14.58 11.18
N LEU A 341 -5.77 -13.34 10.90
CA LEU A 341 -6.70 -12.21 10.85
C LEU A 341 -7.73 -12.40 9.73
N SER A 342 -7.33 -12.87 8.55
CA SER A 342 -8.26 -13.05 7.42
C SER A 342 -9.39 -14.06 7.72
N GLN A 343 -9.19 -14.99 8.66
CA GLN A 343 -10.23 -15.93 9.08
C GLN A 343 -11.38 -15.28 9.87
N VAL A 344 -11.11 -14.18 10.57
CA VAL A 344 -12.09 -13.50 11.44
C VAL A 344 -12.54 -12.14 10.91
N ILE A 345 -11.76 -11.53 10.01
CA ILE A 345 -12.09 -10.24 9.41
C ILE A 345 -12.92 -10.48 8.13
N PRO A 346 -14.19 -10.07 8.11
CA PRO A 346 -15.03 -10.26 6.94
C PRO A 346 -14.72 -9.24 5.83
N LEU A 347 -14.90 -9.65 4.58
CA LEU A 347 -14.88 -8.75 3.43
C LEU A 347 -16.20 -7.96 3.36
N ILE A 348 -16.14 -6.66 3.62
CA ILE A 348 -17.30 -5.76 3.64
C ILE A 348 -17.27 -4.67 2.58
N ALA A 349 -16.21 -4.56 1.77
CA ALA A 349 -16.19 -3.66 0.62
C ALA A 349 -15.98 -4.42 -0.70
N ARG A 350 -16.68 -3.99 -1.75
CA ARG A 350 -16.50 -4.46 -3.13
C ARG A 350 -16.23 -3.28 -4.06
N ILE A 351 -14.94 -3.00 -4.22
CA ILE A 351 -14.41 -1.97 -5.10
C ILE A 351 -13.65 -2.66 -6.23
N TYR A 352 -13.80 -2.19 -7.46
CA TYR A 352 -13.15 -2.76 -8.64
C TYR A 352 -11.64 -2.94 -8.39
N PRO A 353 -11.10 -4.16 -8.56
CA PRO A 353 -11.66 -5.29 -9.32
C PRO A 353 -12.58 -6.25 -8.56
N ASN A 354 -12.74 -6.12 -7.25
CA ASN A 354 -13.57 -7.05 -6.44
C ASN A 354 -15.08 -6.82 -6.64
N GLY A 355 -15.45 -5.75 -7.33
CA GLY A 355 -16.82 -5.37 -7.65
C GLY A 355 -16.85 -4.41 -8.84
N PRO A 356 -18.05 -3.95 -9.26
CA PRO A 356 -18.18 -3.00 -10.36
C PRO A 356 -17.85 -1.55 -9.96
N ALA A 357 -18.01 -1.20 -8.69
CA ALA A 357 -17.90 0.17 -8.18
C ALA A 357 -16.45 0.65 -8.12
N ASP A 358 -16.19 1.91 -8.42
CA ASP A 358 -14.87 2.53 -8.24
C ASP A 358 -14.73 3.17 -6.84
N ILE A 359 -13.57 3.77 -6.56
CA ILE A 359 -13.28 4.36 -5.25
C ILE A 359 -14.20 5.55 -4.91
N ASN A 360 -14.72 6.24 -5.93
CA ASN A 360 -15.61 7.39 -5.76
C ASN A 360 -17.01 6.91 -5.35
N GLN A 361 -17.51 5.85 -5.99
CA GLN A 361 -18.75 5.21 -5.58
C GLN A 361 -18.61 4.59 -4.18
N PHE A 362 -17.46 3.99 -3.84
CA PHE A 362 -17.18 3.52 -2.48
C PHE A 362 -17.29 4.66 -1.45
N GLN A 363 -16.65 5.80 -1.73
CA GLN A 363 -16.73 6.96 -0.83
C GLN A 363 -18.16 7.47 -0.69
N ALA A 364 -18.91 7.56 -1.79
CA ALA A 364 -20.33 7.96 -1.78
C ALA A 364 -21.24 6.97 -1.04
N SER A 365 -20.89 5.68 -0.99
CA SER A 365 -21.65 4.64 -0.28
C SER A 365 -21.47 4.66 1.25
N GLY A 366 -20.55 5.48 1.76
CA GLY A 366 -20.25 5.64 3.19
C GLY A 366 -18.75 5.69 3.50
N GLY A 367 -17.90 5.26 2.57
CA GLY A 367 -16.46 5.40 2.63
C GLY A 367 -15.78 4.74 3.84
N ILE A 368 -14.57 5.23 4.15
CA ILE A 368 -13.74 4.70 5.24
C ILE A 368 -14.43 4.85 6.60
N ALA A 369 -15.13 5.96 6.82
CA ALA A 369 -15.82 6.23 8.09
C ALA A 369 -16.82 5.14 8.46
N LEU A 370 -17.55 4.62 7.47
CA LEU A 370 -18.47 3.50 7.68
C LEU A 370 -17.73 2.19 7.93
N ILE A 371 -16.66 1.90 7.19
CA ILE A 371 -15.82 0.69 7.39
C ILE A 371 -15.29 0.64 8.83
N ILE A 372 -14.71 1.75 9.31
CA ILE A 372 -14.19 1.86 10.68
C ILE A 372 -15.31 1.66 11.70
N ARG A 373 -16.48 2.28 11.48
CA ARG A 373 -17.64 2.15 12.36
C ARG A 373 -18.10 0.70 12.46
N GLU A 374 -18.23 0.00 11.34
CA GLU A 374 -18.67 -1.40 11.28
C GLU A 374 -17.68 -2.35 11.98
N LEU A 375 -16.38 -2.15 11.79
CA LEU A 375 -15.33 -2.94 12.44
C LEU A 375 -15.28 -2.68 13.95
N LEU A 376 -15.40 -1.42 14.40
CA LEU A 376 -15.47 -1.06 15.82
C LEU A 376 -16.68 -1.71 16.51
N LYS A 377 -17.87 -1.70 15.87
CA LYS A 377 -19.08 -2.33 16.43
C LYS A 377 -18.86 -3.80 16.83
N LYS A 378 -18.03 -4.52 16.07
CA LYS A 378 -17.70 -5.94 16.29
C LYS A 378 -16.39 -6.16 17.05
N GLY A 379 -15.72 -5.10 17.52
CA GLY A 379 -14.42 -5.22 18.20
C GLY A 379 -13.35 -5.83 17.30
N LEU A 380 -13.41 -5.60 15.99
CA LEU A 380 -12.48 -6.19 15.02
C LEU A 380 -11.23 -5.35 14.77
N ILE A 381 -11.18 -4.12 15.29
CA ILE A 381 -10.02 -3.23 15.22
C ILE A 381 -9.72 -2.66 16.60
N HIS A 382 -8.44 -2.35 16.85
CA HIS A 382 -8.00 -1.65 18.06
C HIS A 382 -8.50 -0.21 18.03
N ARG A 383 -9.23 0.16 19.07
CA ARG A 383 -9.77 1.51 19.23
C ARG A 383 -8.79 2.43 19.95
N ASP A 384 -8.11 1.89 20.94
CA ASP A 384 -7.23 2.54 21.90
C ASP A 384 -5.84 2.79 21.30
N VAL A 385 -5.81 3.57 20.22
CA VAL A 385 -4.58 3.95 19.50
C VAL A 385 -4.44 5.47 19.40
N ASN A 386 -3.20 5.93 19.32
CA ASN A 386 -2.90 7.31 18.94
C ASN A 386 -3.08 7.49 17.44
N THR A 387 -3.50 8.69 17.03
CA THR A 387 -3.61 9.08 15.63
C THR A 387 -3.19 10.53 15.47
N VAL A 388 -3.00 11.00 14.24
CA VAL A 388 -2.72 12.42 13.98
C VAL A 388 -3.87 13.34 14.40
N ALA A 389 -5.08 12.81 14.59
CA ALA A 389 -6.27 13.52 15.08
C ALA A 389 -6.47 13.40 16.62
N GLY A 390 -5.50 12.81 17.32
CA GLY A 390 -5.55 12.53 18.76
C GLY A 390 -5.90 11.07 19.08
N PHE A 391 -5.95 10.75 20.38
CA PHE A 391 -6.23 9.40 20.85
C PHE A 391 -7.68 8.96 20.52
N GLY A 392 -7.83 7.70 20.12
CA GLY A 392 -9.09 7.03 19.80
C GLY A 392 -9.38 6.96 18.30
N LEU A 393 -9.42 5.75 17.75
CA LEU A 393 -9.73 5.53 16.33
C LEU A 393 -11.18 5.88 15.97
N GLU A 394 -12.08 5.98 16.95
CA GLU A 394 -13.47 6.41 16.72
C GLU A 394 -13.58 7.80 16.04
N ARG A 395 -12.55 8.64 16.15
CA ARG A 395 -12.47 9.94 15.45
C ARG A 395 -12.56 9.78 13.93
N TYR A 396 -12.16 8.63 13.41
CA TYR A 396 -12.21 8.30 11.99
C TYR A 396 -13.56 7.75 11.55
N THR A 397 -14.56 7.73 12.44
CA THR A 397 -15.97 7.56 12.05
C THR A 397 -16.61 8.88 11.62
N GLN A 398 -15.87 9.99 11.69
CA GLN A 398 -16.26 11.32 11.26
C GLN A 398 -15.77 11.61 9.84
N GLU A 399 -16.49 12.48 9.14
CA GLU A 399 -16.13 12.97 7.80
C GLU A 399 -15.93 14.49 7.80
N PRO A 400 -14.97 15.00 7.01
CA PRO A 400 -14.72 16.43 6.87
C PRO A 400 -15.76 17.06 5.92
N TRP A 401 -16.15 18.29 6.21
CA TRP A 401 -17.03 19.07 5.36
C TRP A 401 -16.76 20.58 5.55
N LEU A 402 -17.27 21.40 4.63
CA LEU A 402 -17.21 22.86 4.76
C LEU A 402 -18.52 23.38 5.36
N ASN A 403 -18.49 23.79 6.62
CA ASN A 403 -19.58 24.48 7.28
C ASN A 403 -19.43 26.00 7.04
N ASN A 404 -20.25 26.57 6.17
CA ASN A 404 -20.15 27.99 5.78
C ASN A 404 -18.73 28.37 5.32
N GLY A 405 -18.08 27.49 4.55
CA GLY A 405 -16.72 27.69 4.03
C GLY A 405 -15.60 27.37 5.02
N GLN A 406 -15.89 26.99 6.26
CA GLN A 406 -14.88 26.57 7.25
C GLN A 406 -14.85 25.05 7.40
N LEU A 407 -13.65 24.47 7.48
CA LEU A 407 -13.50 23.05 7.72
C LEU A 407 -14.06 22.66 9.08
N ALA A 408 -14.92 21.66 9.08
CA ALA A 408 -15.45 21.02 10.27
C ALA A 408 -15.53 19.49 10.05
N TRP A 409 -15.66 18.75 11.14
CA TRP A 409 -15.94 17.31 11.10
C TRP A 409 -17.35 17.06 11.62
N ARG A 410 -18.06 16.15 10.96
CA ARG A 410 -19.38 15.66 11.38
C ARG A 410 -19.37 14.15 11.42
N GLU A 411 -20.36 13.56 12.07
CA GLU A 411 -20.54 12.11 12.01
C GLU A 411 -20.71 11.66 10.55
N GLY A 412 -19.90 10.67 10.14
CA GLY A 412 -20.03 10.04 8.84
C GLY A 412 -21.22 9.06 8.78
N ALA A 413 -21.31 8.31 7.68
CA ALA A 413 -22.39 7.36 7.48
C ALA A 413 -22.51 6.34 8.64
N ILE A 414 -23.73 6.11 9.10
CA ILE A 414 -24.06 5.14 10.15
C ILE A 414 -24.47 3.76 9.59
N SER A 415 -24.84 3.73 8.31
CA SER A 415 -25.23 2.56 7.53
C SER A 415 -24.84 2.78 6.07
N SER A 416 -24.64 1.68 5.33
CA SER A 416 -24.32 1.73 3.90
C SER A 416 -25.45 2.35 3.08
N LEU A 417 -25.08 3.27 2.17
CA LEU A 417 -25.98 3.86 1.19
C LEU A 417 -26.09 3.01 -0.09
N ASP A 418 -25.16 2.07 -0.30
CA ASP A 418 -25.23 1.03 -1.33
C ASP A 418 -24.65 -0.28 -0.80
N LYS A 419 -25.55 -1.20 -0.44
CA LYS A 419 -25.20 -2.52 0.13
C LYS A 419 -24.45 -3.44 -0.84
N ASN A 420 -24.41 -3.10 -2.13
CA ASN A 420 -23.61 -3.84 -3.11
C ASN A 420 -22.14 -3.39 -3.13
N VAL A 421 -21.84 -2.25 -2.51
CA VAL A 421 -20.49 -1.66 -2.44
C VAL A 421 -19.91 -1.79 -1.04
N ILE A 422 -20.67 -1.41 -0.01
CA ILE A 422 -20.31 -1.62 1.40
C ILE A 422 -21.40 -2.48 2.05
N ALA A 423 -21.05 -3.69 2.47
CA ALA A 423 -21.95 -4.60 3.16
C ALA A 423 -22.14 -4.23 4.64
N ASP A 424 -23.22 -4.73 5.24
CA ASP A 424 -23.38 -4.74 6.70
C ASP A 424 -22.42 -5.79 7.29
N ILE A 425 -21.77 -5.49 8.42
CA ILE A 425 -20.81 -6.42 9.05
C ILE A 425 -21.44 -7.75 9.46
N ASN A 426 -22.75 -7.81 9.66
CA ASN A 426 -23.48 -9.04 10.00
C ASN A 426 -23.84 -9.88 8.77
N THR A 427 -23.87 -9.27 7.58
CA THR A 427 -24.12 -9.95 6.30
C THR A 427 -23.03 -9.55 5.29
N PRO A 428 -21.76 -9.89 5.57
CA PRO A 428 -20.65 -9.48 4.73
C PRO A 428 -20.65 -10.21 3.38
N PHE A 429 -19.89 -9.70 2.41
CA PHE A 429 -19.73 -10.37 1.12
C PHE A 429 -19.00 -11.70 1.25
N SER A 430 -18.11 -11.81 2.23
CA SER A 430 -17.46 -13.05 2.62
C SER A 430 -17.13 -12.99 4.12
N PRO A 431 -17.27 -14.09 4.87
CA PRO A 431 -16.78 -14.14 6.25
C PRO A 431 -15.25 -14.11 6.35
N HIS A 432 -14.55 -14.23 5.21
CA HIS A 432 -13.09 -14.22 5.11
C HIS A 432 -12.58 -12.94 4.42
N GLY A 433 -11.41 -12.44 4.81
CA GLY A 433 -10.81 -11.17 4.39
C GLY A 433 -10.29 -11.12 2.95
N GLY A 434 -10.65 -12.10 2.12
CA GLY A 434 -10.37 -12.06 0.67
C GLY A 434 -8.90 -12.16 0.26
N THR A 435 -7.98 -12.45 1.19
CA THR A 435 -6.57 -12.76 0.95
C THR A 435 -6.20 -14.03 1.69
N GLN A 436 -5.67 -15.02 0.98
CA GLN A 436 -5.30 -16.32 1.52
C GLN A 436 -3.78 -16.46 1.48
N VAL A 437 -3.18 -16.88 2.59
CA VAL A 437 -1.79 -17.35 2.59
C VAL A 437 -1.78 -18.79 2.12
N MET A 438 -0.88 -19.06 1.18
CA MET A 438 -0.73 -20.34 0.53
C MET A 438 0.56 -21.01 1.05
N GLN A 439 0.51 -22.31 1.30
CA GLN A 439 1.63 -23.10 1.79
C GLN A 439 1.60 -24.53 1.25
N GLY A 440 2.76 -25.08 0.94
CA GLY A 440 2.97 -26.48 0.61
C GLY A 440 4.42 -26.73 0.23
N ASN A 441 4.71 -27.81 -0.52
CA ASN A 441 6.08 -28.12 -0.91
C ASN A 441 6.69 -27.07 -1.86
N LEU A 442 5.86 -26.31 -2.60
CA LEU A 442 6.32 -25.19 -3.43
C LEU A 442 6.76 -23.96 -2.63
N GLY A 443 6.60 -23.97 -1.30
CA GLY A 443 6.96 -22.87 -0.41
C GLY A 443 5.73 -22.13 0.13
N ARG A 444 5.87 -20.82 0.35
CA ARG A 444 4.81 -19.93 0.82
C ARG A 444 4.49 -18.88 -0.24
N ALA A 445 3.23 -18.50 -0.35
CA ALA A 445 2.74 -17.51 -1.30
C ALA A 445 1.50 -16.79 -0.75
N VAL A 446 1.00 -15.80 -1.50
CA VAL A 446 -0.29 -15.17 -1.22
C VAL A 446 -1.20 -15.26 -2.43
N MET A 447 -2.50 -15.40 -2.19
CA MET A 447 -3.53 -15.42 -3.21
C MET A 447 -4.68 -14.51 -2.81
N LYS A 448 -5.08 -13.62 -3.72
CA LYS A 448 -6.31 -12.85 -3.55
C LYS A 448 -7.51 -13.75 -3.88
N THR A 449 -8.39 -13.99 -2.91
CA THR A 449 -9.57 -14.85 -3.07
C THR A 449 -10.87 -14.07 -3.20
N SER A 450 -10.86 -12.77 -2.90
CA SER A 450 -12.05 -11.89 -2.94
C SER A 450 -12.70 -11.74 -4.31
N ALA A 451 -11.89 -11.79 -5.38
CA ALA A 451 -12.36 -11.66 -6.76
C ALA A 451 -12.51 -13.00 -7.50
N VAL A 452 -12.15 -14.12 -6.86
CA VAL A 452 -12.14 -15.46 -7.47
C VAL A 452 -13.47 -16.18 -7.18
N PRO A 453 -14.23 -16.60 -8.21
CA PRO A 453 -15.45 -17.38 -8.03
C PRO A 453 -15.21 -18.68 -7.28
N ASP A 454 -16.17 -19.12 -6.46
CA ASP A 454 -16.01 -20.28 -5.57
C ASP A 454 -15.66 -21.59 -6.31
N GLU A 455 -16.19 -21.76 -7.52
CA GLU A 455 -15.93 -22.90 -8.41
C GLU A 455 -14.53 -22.90 -9.04
N ASN A 456 -13.79 -21.79 -8.91
CA ASN A 456 -12.43 -21.61 -9.44
C ASN A 456 -11.40 -21.41 -8.32
N LYS A 457 -11.80 -21.54 -7.04
CA LYS A 457 -10.86 -21.46 -5.91
C LYS A 457 -9.96 -22.68 -5.77
N ILE A 458 -10.29 -23.79 -6.42
CA ILE A 458 -9.47 -25.00 -6.41
C ILE A 458 -9.18 -25.37 -7.86
N ILE A 459 -7.90 -25.35 -8.23
CA ILE A 459 -7.41 -25.78 -9.55
C ILE A 459 -6.33 -26.83 -9.31
N GLU A 460 -6.49 -27.98 -9.95
CA GLU A 460 -5.47 -29.02 -10.04
C GLU A 460 -5.31 -29.37 -11.51
N ALA A 461 -4.17 -29.02 -12.09
CA ALA A 461 -3.95 -29.16 -13.52
C ALA A 461 -2.45 -29.26 -13.87
N PRO A 462 -2.10 -29.73 -15.09
CA PRO A 462 -0.73 -29.78 -15.56
C PRO A 462 -0.10 -28.38 -15.66
N ALA A 463 1.17 -28.28 -15.29
CA ALA A 463 1.94 -27.05 -15.38
C ALA A 463 2.25 -26.71 -16.84
N VAL A 464 2.18 -25.42 -17.16
CA VAL A 464 2.77 -24.84 -18.37
C VAL A 464 3.76 -23.77 -17.94
N VAL A 465 5.05 -24.04 -18.16
CA VAL A 465 6.15 -23.30 -17.55
C VAL A 465 6.68 -22.22 -18.48
N PHE A 466 6.88 -21.04 -17.92
CA PHE A 466 7.47 -19.87 -18.55
C PHE A 466 8.52 -19.24 -17.63
N ASN A 467 9.45 -18.49 -18.21
CA ASN A 467 10.45 -17.72 -17.47
C ASN A 467 10.29 -16.21 -17.68
N SER A 468 9.39 -15.79 -18.57
CA SER A 468 9.05 -14.39 -18.83
C SER A 468 7.56 -14.24 -19.13
N GLN A 469 6.97 -13.11 -18.72
CA GLN A 469 5.60 -12.77 -19.10
C GLN A 469 5.41 -12.54 -20.61
N HIS A 470 6.50 -12.33 -21.36
CA HIS A 470 6.45 -12.10 -22.80
C HIS A 470 6.25 -13.40 -23.59
N ASP A 471 6.56 -14.54 -22.99
CA ASP A 471 6.51 -15.85 -23.65
C ASP A 471 5.07 -16.39 -23.77
N ILE A 472 4.14 -15.86 -22.98
CA ILE A 472 2.76 -16.37 -22.90
C ILE A 472 1.95 -16.06 -24.16
N THR A 473 2.17 -14.88 -24.77
CA THR A 473 1.31 -14.36 -25.85
C THR A 473 1.37 -15.28 -27.07
N ALA A 474 2.57 -15.70 -27.48
CA ALA A 474 2.75 -16.59 -28.62
C ALA A 474 2.04 -17.94 -28.43
N LYS A 475 2.16 -18.56 -27.25
CA LYS A 475 1.46 -19.83 -26.94
C LYS A 475 -0.05 -19.66 -26.85
N PHE A 476 -0.53 -18.52 -26.35
CA PHE A 476 -1.95 -18.22 -26.29
C PHE A 476 -2.54 -18.07 -27.71
N GLU A 477 -1.89 -17.28 -28.57
CA GLU A 477 -2.30 -17.05 -29.97
C GLU A 477 -2.26 -18.33 -30.81
N ALA A 478 -1.26 -19.19 -30.58
CA ALA A 478 -1.17 -20.51 -31.19
C ALA A 478 -2.23 -21.51 -30.68
N GLY A 479 -2.99 -21.15 -29.64
CA GLY A 479 -4.01 -22.00 -29.03
C GLY A 479 -3.47 -23.13 -28.16
N GLU A 480 -2.16 -23.14 -27.87
CA GLU A 480 -1.50 -24.18 -27.05
C GLU A 480 -1.94 -24.16 -25.58
N LEU A 481 -2.53 -23.05 -25.13
CA LEU A 481 -3.10 -22.88 -23.79
C LEU A 481 -4.60 -23.19 -23.69
N ASN A 482 -5.26 -23.64 -24.78
CA ASN A 482 -6.67 -24.02 -24.78
C ASN A 482 -6.90 -25.39 -24.08
N LYS A 483 -6.53 -25.46 -22.80
CA LYS A 483 -6.63 -26.64 -21.92
C LYS A 483 -6.61 -26.21 -20.45
N ASP A 484 -7.04 -27.09 -19.58
CA ASP A 484 -6.85 -26.92 -18.14
C ASP A 484 -5.35 -26.92 -17.83
N CYS A 485 -4.87 -25.89 -17.13
CA CYS A 485 -3.46 -25.74 -16.84
C CYS A 485 -3.17 -24.84 -15.63
N VAL A 486 -2.03 -25.10 -14.98
CA VAL A 486 -1.42 -24.14 -14.06
C VAL A 486 -0.29 -23.45 -14.79
N VAL A 487 -0.47 -22.18 -15.14
CA VAL A 487 0.58 -21.37 -15.76
C VAL A 487 1.60 -21.00 -14.69
N VAL A 488 2.85 -21.39 -14.87
CA VAL A 488 3.94 -21.14 -13.94
C VAL A 488 4.91 -20.14 -14.56
N VAL A 489 5.14 -19.00 -13.91
CA VAL A 489 6.10 -17.99 -14.39
C VAL A 489 7.19 -17.80 -13.34
N ARG A 490 8.42 -18.20 -13.66
CA ARG A 490 9.56 -18.26 -12.73
C ARG A 490 10.53 -17.11 -12.94
N TYR A 491 11.42 -16.91 -11.97
CA TYR A 491 12.48 -15.89 -11.99
C TYR A 491 11.92 -14.47 -12.14
N GLN A 492 10.76 -14.25 -11.54
CA GLN A 492 10.12 -12.94 -11.46
C GLN A 492 10.19 -12.39 -10.04
N GLY A 493 10.98 -12.99 -9.15
CA GLY A 493 11.12 -12.60 -7.75
C GLY A 493 11.96 -11.33 -7.51
N PRO A 494 12.07 -10.91 -6.23
CA PRO A 494 12.85 -9.73 -5.84
C PRO A 494 14.28 -9.73 -6.38
N GLN A 495 15.05 -10.79 -6.12
CA GLN A 495 16.45 -10.84 -6.49
C GLN A 495 16.66 -11.16 -7.97
N ALA A 496 15.71 -11.87 -8.60
CA ALA A 496 15.79 -12.21 -10.01
C ALA A 496 15.78 -10.94 -10.91
N ASN A 497 14.71 -10.15 -10.87
CA ASN A 497 14.54 -8.99 -11.74
C ASN A 497 13.82 -7.81 -11.07
N GLY A 498 13.89 -7.70 -9.74
CA GLY A 498 13.26 -6.59 -9.00
C GLY A 498 11.74 -6.73 -8.86
N MET A 499 11.21 -7.93 -9.10
CA MET A 499 9.81 -8.31 -8.92
C MET A 499 8.80 -7.39 -9.61
N PRO A 500 8.82 -7.30 -10.96
CA PRO A 500 7.89 -6.50 -11.72
C PRO A 500 6.46 -7.03 -11.56
N GLU A 501 5.46 -6.17 -11.77
CA GLU A 501 4.08 -6.64 -11.93
C GLU A 501 3.91 -7.21 -13.34
N LEU A 502 3.35 -8.42 -13.42
CA LEU A 502 3.26 -9.19 -14.66
C LEU A 502 1.91 -8.95 -15.37
N HIS A 503 1.78 -7.78 -15.99
CA HIS A 503 0.52 -7.31 -16.58
C HIS A 503 0.01 -8.09 -17.78
N LYS A 504 0.91 -8.75 -18.52
CA LYS A 504 0.54 -9.46 -19.76
C LYS A 504 -0.11 -10.82 -19.52
N LEU A 505 -0.16 -11.29 -18.26
CA LEU A 505 -0.69 -12.61 -17.91
C LEU A 505 -2.21 -12.64 -17.77
N MET A 506 -2.80 -11.67 -17.06
CA MET A 506 -4.20 -11.76 -16.65
C MET A 506 -5.21 -11.75 -17.80
N PRO A 507 -5.07 -10.93 -18.87
CA PRO A 507 -6.06 -10.92 -19.95
C PRO A 507 -6.16 -12.26 -20.71
N PRO A 508 -5.05 -12.88 -21.18
CA PRO A 508 -5.10 -14.21 -21.81
C PRO A 508 -5.71 -15.29 -20.91
N LEU A 509 -5.28 -15.37 -19.65
CA LEU A 509 -5.79 -16.37 -18.70
C LEU A 509 -7.29 -16.16 -18.41
N GLY A 510 -7.73 -14.91 -18.33
CA GLY A 510 -9.14 -14.56 -18.19
C GLY A 510 -9.99 -15.03 -19.37
N VAL A 511 -9.48 -14.93 -20.61
CA VAL A 511 -10.14 -15.47 -21.81
C VAL A 511 -10.22 -16.99 -21.79
N LEU A 512 -9.17 -17.69 -21.32
CA LEU A 512 -9.22 -19.16 -21.19
C LEU A 512 -10.29 -19.61 -20.21
N MET A 513 -10.45 -18.90 -19.09
CA MET A 513 -11.54 -19.19 -18.15
C MET A 513 -12.92 -18.89 -18.72
N ASP A 514 -13.07 -17.83 -19.54
CA ASP A 514 -14.35 -17.55 -20.24
C ASP A 514 -14.71 -18.64 -21.26
N LYS A 515 -13.71 -19.34 -21.82
CA LYS A 515 -13.90 -20.53 -22.65
C LYS A 515 -14.22 -21.80 -21.84
N GLY A 516 -14.22 -21.73 -20.51
CA GLY A 516 -14.55 -22.84 -19.62
C GLY A 516 -13.37 -23.65 -19.09
N TYR A 517 -12.13 -23.28 -19.43
CA TYR A 517 -10.94 -23.98 -18.92
C TYR A 517 -10.66 -23.64 -17.45
N LYS A 518 -10.13 -24.63 -16.72
CA LYS A 518 -9.65 -24.48 -15.34
C LYS A 518 -8.19 -24.04 -15.36
N VAL A 519 -7.97 -22.75 -15.10
CA VAL A 519 -6.65 -22.12 -15.21
C VAL A 519 -6.27 -21.43 -13.91
N ALA A 520 -5.02 -21.61 -13.48
CA ALA A 520 -4.41 -20.87 -12.37
C ALA A 520 -3.04 -20.29 -12.77
N LEU A 521 -2.57 -19.31 -11.99
CA LEU A 521 -1.22 -18.76 -12.09
C LEU A 521 -0.42 -19.08 -10.82
N VAL A 522 0.85 -19.48 -10.99
CA VAL A 522 1.84 -19.59 -9.91
C VAL A 522 3.10 -18.83 -10.31
N THR A 523 3.58 -17.90 -9.48
CA THR A 523 4.79 -17.12 -9.76
C THR A 523 5.49 -16.64 -8.50
N ASP A 524 6.82 -16.58 -8.54
CA ASP A 524 7.65 -15.89 -7.56
C ASP A 524 7.61 -14.36 -7.70
N GLY A 525 7.01 -13.85 -8.79
CA GLY A 525 6.71 -12.44 -9.00
C GLY A 525 5.36 -12.00 -8.46
N ARG A 526 4.85 -10.87 -8.97
CA ARG A 526 3.62 -10.24 -8.50
C ARG A 526 2.70 -9.76 -9.62
N LEU A 527 1.50 -9.35 -9.23
CA LEU A 527 0.50 -8.68 -10.08
C LEU A 527 0.18 -7.30 -9.49
N SER A 528 -0.56 -6.47 -10.21
CA SER A 528 -0.89 -5.08 -9.83
C SER A 528 -1.81 -4.88 -8.62
N GLY A 529 -2.02 -5.92 -7.82
CA GLY A 529 -3.03 -5.94 -6.77
C GLY A 529 -4.47 -6.00 -7.28
N ALA A 530 -4.68 -5.72 -8.56
CA ALA A 530 -5.95 -5.79 -9.26
C ALA A 530 -6.24 -7.20 -9.81
N SER A 531 -5.89 -8.25 -9.06
CA SER A 531 -6.11 -9.64 -9.45
C SER A 531 -7.61 -9.92 -9.57
N GLY A 532 -8.04 -10.38 -10.74
CA GLY A 532 -9.44 -10.63 -11.09
C GLY A 532 -9.89 -12.06 -10.76
N LYS A 533 -10.70 -12.64 -11.65
CA LYS A 533 -11.30 -13.98 -11.50
C LYS A 533 -10.33 -15.16 -11.56
N VAL A 534 -9.10 -14.95 -12.04
CA VAL A 534 -8.09 -15.99 -12.20
C VAL A 534 -7.42 -16.26 -10.85
N PRO A 535 -7.44 -17.50 -10.34
CA PRO A 535 -6.72 -17.85 -9.11
C PRO A 535 -5.21 -17.74 -9.34
N ALA A 536 -4.54 -16.93 -8.52
CA ALA A 536 -3.12 -16.63 -8.68
C ALA A 536 -2.40 -16.74 -7.33
N ALA A 537 -1.52 -17.73 -7.19
CA ALA A 537 -0.55 -17.82 -6.11
C ALA A 537 0.70 -17.02 -6.52
N ILE A 538 0.89 -15.87 -5.91
CA ILE A 538 1.97 -14.93 -6.23
C ILE A 538 2.91 -14.79 -5.04
N HIS A 539 4.07 -14.18 -5.26
CA HIS A 539 5.10 -13.99 -4.23
C HIS A 539 5.67 -15.31 -3.71
N VAL A 540 5.64 -16.38 -4.53
CA VAL A 540 6.17 -17.69 -4.13
C VAL A 540 7.59 -17.53 -3.60
N THR A 541 7.77 -17.93 -2.34
CA THR A 541 9.00 -17.79 -1.57
C THR A 541 9.37 -19.14 -0.94
N PRO A 542 10.63 -19.62 -1.06
CA PRO A 542 11.76 -18.98 -1.75
C PRO A 542 11.55 -18.82 -3.27
N GLU A 543 12.06 -17.73 -3.84
CA GLU A 543 12.00 -17.49 -5.29
C GLU A 543 12.92 -18.44 -6.08
N ALA A 544 12.69 -18.59 -7.38
CA ALA A 544 13.41 -19.57 -8.20
C ALA A 544 14.93 -19.34 -8.24
N VAL A 545 15.39 -18.07 -8.25
CA VAL A 545 16.84 -17.76 -8.28
C VAL A 545 17.55 -18.12 -6.96
N ASN A 546 16.80 -18.30 -5.87
CA ASN A 546 17.29 -18.63 -4.53
C ASN A 546 17.03 -20.10 -4.15
N GLY A 547 16.95 -20.99 -5.14
CA GLY A 547 16.81 -22.43 -4.93
C GLY A 547 15.40 -22.86 -4.49
N GLY A 548 14.38 -22.01 -4.68
CA GLY A 548 12.99 -22.39 -4.42
C GLY A 548 12.55 -23.56 -5.31
N LEU A 549 11.68 -24.43 -4.79
CA LEU A 549 11.20 -25.62 -5.52
C LEU A 549 10.53 -25.25 -6.86
N LEU A 550 10.04 -24.01 -6.99
CA LEU A 550 9.53 -23.44 -8.22
C LEU A 550 10.52 -23.59 -9.41
N ALA A 551 11.83 -23.54 -9.17
CA ALA A 551 12.87 -23.73 -10.20
C ALA A 551 12.92 -25.16 -10.78
N LYS A 552 12.37 -26.16 -10.09
CA LYS A 552 12.35 -27.58 -10.49
C LYS A 552 11.06 -28.01 -11.20
N VAL A 553 10.06 -27.12 -11.29
CA VAL A 553 8.81 -27.39 -12.00
C VAL A 553 9.07 -27.52 -13.49
N SER A 554 8.48 -28.56 -14.09
CA SER A 554 8.56 -28.87 -15.52
C SER A 554 7.16 -28.87 -16.16
N ASP A 555 7.10 -28.65 -17.48
CA ASP A 555 5.84 -28.77 -18.21
C ASP A 555 5.21 -30.14 -17.98
N GLY A 556 3.90 -30.16 -17.71
CA GLY A 556 3.14 -31.39 -17.47
C GLY A 556 3.02 -31.81 -16.00
N ASP A 557 3.85 -31.28 -15.09
CA ASP A 557 3.74 -31.57 -13.65
C ASP A 557 2.36 -31.16 -13.12
N ILE A 558 1.72 -32.01 -12.30
CA ILE A 558 0.45 -31.64 -11.69
C ILE A 558 0.70 -30.68 -10.53
N ILE A 559 0.04 -29.51 -10.56
CA ILE A 559 0.07 -28.55 -9.45
C ILE A 559 -1.35 -28.36 -8.93
N ARG A 560 -1.50 -28.39 -7.61
CA ARG A 560 -2.73 -28.03 -6.90
C ARG A 560 -2.59 -26.64 -6.29
N VAL A 561 -3.50 -25.75 -6.67
CA VAL A 561 -3.70 -24.41 -6.11
C VAL A 561 -5.06 -24.39 -5.43
N ASN A 562 -5.07 -24.43 -4.10
CA ASN A 562 -6.29 -24.48 -3.30
C ASN A 562 -6.47 -23.21 -2.48
N GLY A 563 -7.14 -22.22 -3.04
CA GLY A 563 -7.48 -20.95 -2.38
C GLY A 563 -8.54 -21.08 -1.27
N LYS A 564 -9.09 -22.28 -0.99
CA LYS A 564 -9.97 -22.51 0.17
C LYS A 564 -9.19 -22.94 1.40
N THR A 565 -8.22 -23.85 1.24
CA THR A 565 -7.40 -24.36 2.37
C THR A 565 -6.07 -23.63 2.50
N GLY A 566 -5.64 -22.91 1.46
CA GLY A 566 -4.29 -22.38 1.37
C GLY A 566 -3.26 -23.40 0.91
N GLU A 567 -3.64 -24.56 0.36
CA GLU A 567 -2.66 -25.55 -0.12
C GLU A 567 -2.05 -25.12 -1.48
N LEU A 568 -0.72 -25.15 -1.58
CA LEU A 568 0.04 -24.97 -2.83
C LEU A 568 1.06 -26.09 -2.99
N THR A 569 0.69 -27.10 -3.78
CA THR A 569 1.44 -28.36 -3.87
C THR A 569 1.80 -28.71 -5.30
N LEU A 570 3.05 -29.09 -5.53
CA LEU A 570 3.54 -29.79 -6.71
C LEU A 570 3.40 -31.30 -6.47
N LEU A 571 2.55 -31.98 -7.24
CA LEU A 571 2.22 -33.40 -7.08
C LEU A 571 3.22 -34.26 -7.86
N VAL A 572 4.47 -34.23 -7.40
CA VAL A 572 5.58 -35.04 -7.91
C VAL A 572 6.21 -35.77 -6.72
N ASP A 573 6.62 -37.01 -6.92
CA ASP A 573 7.24 -37.81 -5.87
C ASP A 573 8.53 -37.16 -5.35
N GLU A 574 8.80 -37.28 -4.05
CA GLU A 574 9.94 -36.66 -3.40
C GLU A 574 11.28 -37.16 -3.96
N GLN A 575 11.38 -38.45 -4.32
CA GLN A 575 12.59 -39.01 -4.93
C GLN A 575 12.85 -38.39 -6.30
N GLU A 576 11.79 -38.19 -7.09
CA GLU A 576 11.91 -37.53 -8.38
C GLU A 576 12.35 -36.07 -8.21
N LEU A 577 11.72 -35.31 -7.31
CA LEU A 577 12.09 -33.91 -7.03
C LEU A 577 13.54 -33.76 -6.52
N ASN A 578 13.99 -34.70 -5.70
CA ASN A 578 15.36 -34.73 -5.21
C ASN A 578 16.38 -35.05 -6.31
N SER A 579 15.99 -35.84 -7.33
CA SER A 579 16.83 -36.14 -8.49
C SER A 579 16.88 -35.01 -9.52
N ARG A 580 15.86 -34.13 -9.56
CA ARG A 580 15.79 -33.00 -10.50
C ARG A 580 16.83 -31.94 -10.15
N GLN A 581 17.54 -31.51 -11.18
CA GLN A 581 18.37 -30.31 -11.12
C GLN A 581 17.49 -29.06 -11.27
N GLU A 582 17.87 -28.00 -10.56
CA GLU A 582 17.25 -26.69 -10.76
C GLU A 582 17.57 -26.18 -12.16
N VAL A 583 16.57 -25.64 -12.85
CA VAL A 583 16.82 -24.91 -14.08
C VAL A 583 17.54 -23.62 -13.69
N SER A 584 18.53 -23.19 -14.47
CA SER A 584 19.15 -21.87 -14.32
C SER A 584 19.00 -21.13 -15.64
N ILE A 585 18.74 -19.82 -15.56
CA ILE A 585 18.55 -18.96 -16.71
C ILE A 585 19.52 -17.78 -16.63
N ASP A 586 19.90 -17.24 -17.80
CA ASP A 586 20.71 -16.04 -17.86
C ASP A 586 19.85 -14.78 -17.62
N LEU A 587 20.00 -14.19 -16.44
CA LEU A 587 19.35 -12.93 -16.04
C LEU A 587 20.25 -11.70 -16.29
N SER A 588 21.37 -11.85 -17.02
CA SER A 588 22.31 -10.75 -17.26
C SER A 588 21.66 -9.53 -17.92
N THR A 589 20.69 -9.77 -18.81
CA THR A 589 19.94 -8.71 -19.50
C THR A 589 19.05 -7.88 -18.58
N ASN A 590 18.56 -8.45 -17.47
CA ASN A 590 17.81 -7.72 -16.44
C ASN A 590 18.70 -6.76 -15.61
N ASN A 591 20.02 -6.80 -15.80
CA ASN A 591 20.97 -5.90 -15.12
C ASN A 591 21.33 -4.65 -15.93
N ILE A 592 20.87 -4.51 -17.17
CA ILE A 592 21.27 -3.40 -18.06
C ILE A 592 20.08 -2.75 -18.76
N GLY A 593 20.17 -1.45 -19.04
CA GLY A 593 19.15 -0.72 -19.81
C GLY A 593 18.05 -0.16 -18.92
N CYS A 594 17.47 0.97 -19.34
CA CYS A 594 16.55 1.78 -18.53
C CYS A 594 17.11 2.15 -17.12
N GLY A 595 18.43 2.18 -16.96
CA GLY A 595 19.11 2.49 -15.70
C GLY A 595 19.20 1.33 -14.71
N ARG A 596 18.83 0.10 -15.09
CA ARG A 596 18.87 -1.10 -14.22
C ARG A 596 20.26 -1.37 -13.64
N GLU A 597 21.31 -1.00 -14.35
CA GLU A 597 22.70 -1.11 -13.91
C GLU A 597 22.99 -0.38 -12.59
N LEU A 598 22.25 0.70 -12.30
CA LEU A 598 22.39 1.47 -11.05
C LEU A 598 21.80 0.73 -9.84
N PHE A 599 20.94 -0.26 -10.06
CA PHE A 599 20.15 -0.93 -9.02
C PHE A 599 20.61 -2.36 -8.76
N VAL A 600 21.58 -2.89 -9.50
CA VAL A 600 22.05 -4.28 -9.37
C VAL A 600 22.44 -4.61 -7.92
N ASN A 601 23.14 -3.69 -7.25
CA ASN A 601 23.55 -3.90 -5.87
C ASN A 601 22.36 -3.91 -4.91
N LEU A 602 21.36 -3.03 -5.11
CA LEU A 602 20.14 -3.04 -4.29
C LEU A 602 19.33 -4.32 -4.52
N ARG A 603 19.15 -4.72 -5.78
CA ARG A 603 18.41 -5.93 -6.17
C ARG A 603 18.95 -7.19 -5.50
N ARG A 604 20.28 -7.36 -5.48
CA ARG A 604 20.95 -8.51 -4.84
C ARG A 604 20.73 -8.60 -3.33
N HIS A 605 20.39 -7.48 -2.68
CA HIS A 605 20.16 -7.42 -1.23
C HIS A 605 18.67 -7.38 -0.86
N LEU A 606 17.74 -7.49 -1.83
CA LEU A 606 16.33 -7.58 -1.50
C LEU A 606 16.05 -8.86 -0.72
N SER A 607 15.36 -8.72 0.41
CA SER A 607 14.82 -9.85 1.17
C SER A 607 13.75 -10.61 0.37
N GLY A 608 13.33 -11.78 0.88
CA GLY A 608 12.21 -12.51 0.28
C GLY A 608 10.88 -11.73 0.38
N ALA A 609 9.88 -12.09 -0.41
CA ALA A 609 8.61 -11.37 -0.46
C ALA A 609 7.89 -11.35 0.90
N GLU A 610 7.82 -12.47 1.62
CA GLU A 610 7.24 -12.53 2.98
C GLU A 610 8.00 -11.62 3.98
N GLN A 611 9.28 -11.36 3.73
CA GLN A 611 10.13 -10.48 4.55
C GLN A 611 10.04 -9.01 4.09
N GLY A 612 9.10 -8.68 3.22
CA GLY A 612 8.83 -7.32 2.74
C GLY A 612 9.59 -6.93 1.48
N ALA A 613 10.40 -7.83 0.90
CA ALA A 613 11.24 -7.59 -0.27
C ALA A 613 11.95 -6.23 -0.22
N CYS A 614 12.76 -6.03 0.83
CA CYS A 614 13.40 -4.78 1.19
C CYS A 614 14.92 -4.98 1.25
N CYS A 615 15.68 -4.03 0.72
CA CYS A 615 17.15 -4.04 0.77
C CYS A 615 17.71 -3.21 1.94
N ILE A 616 16.85 -2.49 2.67
CA ILE A 616 17.22 -1.75 3.88
C ILE A 616 17.12 -2.66 5.09
N ASP A 617 18.19 -2.72 5.87
CA ASP A 617 18.25 -3.39 7.16
C ASP A 617 17.99 -2.35 8.27
N PHE A 618 16.96 -2.57 9.09
CA PHE A 618 16.37 -1.58 10.00
C PHE A 618 16.70 -1.79 11.48
#